data_AF-A0AAV0EFX3-F1
#
_entry.id   AF-A0AAV0EFX3-F1
#
_cell.length_a   1.000
_cell.length_b   1.000
_cell.length_c   1.000
_cell.angle_alpha   90.00
_cell.angle_beta   90.00
_cell.angle_gamma   90.00
#
_symmetry.space_group_name_H-M   'P 1'
#
loop_
_entity.id
_entity.type
_entity.pdbx_description
1 polymer ?
#
loop_
_entity_poly.entity_id
_entity_poly.type
_entity_poly.pdbx_seq_one_letter_code
_entity_poly.pdbx_strand_id
1 'polypeptide(L)'
;MKRELQALEGIIAEIEDARNKWEEKGWELDSMMEHNLEKLEQLMIECNQAMRRLKLGKELHYQLEAKGSSLEEVLGVDYKSILKPALASLEEEIKKSSMEKIEALISLQQLSVDRTTKIESKKNHLTSLQAHIDEVEGQPERIQRKTLEITSRCASEAKNMAENIEAEGQRIELVEKEASAFLNALNAKLQEVTIQSEKEVQDCARQLFATLDSLSKYKEYVALKAAVMRNGLLETASTIANLHKGVS
;
A
#
# COMPACT_ATOMS: atom_id res chain seq x y z
N MET A 1 85.61 74.21 86.51
CA MET A 1 85.33 74.53 85.10
C MET A 1 85.75 73.45 84.10
N LYS A 2 87.03 73.04 83.92
CA LYS A 2 87.38 72.06 82.86
C LYS A 2 86.71 70.68 83.00
N ARG A 3 86.63 70.13 84.22
CA ARG A 3 85.94 68.83 84.48
C ARG A 3 84.43 68.89 84.32
N GLU A 4 83.82 70.01 84.69
CA GLU A 4 82.36 70.20 84.55
C GLU A 4 81.97 70.42 83.08
N LEU A 5 82.81 71.12 82.31
CA LEU A 5 82.66 71.24 80.86
C LEU A 5 82.75 69.87 80.17
N GLN A 6 83.73 69.03 80.54
CA GLN A 6 83.84 67.67 79.99
C GLN A 6 82.65 66.77 80.36
N ALA A 7 82.08 66.92 81.56
CA ALA A 7 80.88 66.19 81.96
C ALA A 7 79.63 66.68 81.20
N LEU A 8 79.50 67.99 80.97
CA LEU A 8 78.45 68.58 80.14
C LEU A 8 78.57 68.13 78.67
N GLU A 9 79.77 68.12 78.11
CA GLU A 9 80.05 67.62 76.75
C GLU A 9 79.66 66.13 76.61
N GLY A 10 79.92 65.31 77.63
CA GLY A 10 79.49 63.90 77.65
C GLY A 10 77.97 63.74 77.68
N ILE A 11 77.28 64.51 78.52
CA ILE A 11 75.80 64.49 78.59
C ILE A 11 75.17 64.99 77.29
N ILE A 12 75.75 66.02 76.65
CA ILE A 12 75.30 66.52 75.34
C ILE A 12 75.44 65.42 74.29
N ALA A 13 76.57 64.71 74.25
CA ALA A 13 76.80 63.62 73.31
C ALA A 13 75.81 62.46 73.51
N GLU A 14 75.47 62.10 74.76
CA GLU A 14 74.46 61.07 75.06
C GLU A 14 73.04 61.50 74.63
N ILE A 15 72.69 62.77 74.83
CA ILE A 15 71.39 63.33 74.39
C ILE A 15 71.31 63.36 72.86
N GLU A 16 72.40 63.73 72.17
CA GLU A 16 72.47 63.73 70.71
C GLU A 16 72.38 62.32 70.12
N ASP A 17 73.04 61.33 70.72
CA ASP A 17 72.92 59.93 70.32
C ASP A 17 71.49 59.39 70.53
N ALA A 18 70.85 59.72 71.66
CA ALA A 18 69.45 59.38 71.91
C ALA A 18 68.50 60.04 70.90
N ARG A 19 68.71 61.32 70.57
CA ARG A 19 67.93 62.03 69.54
C ARG A 19 68.09 61.36 68.18
N ASN A 20 69.32 61.08 67.75
CA ASN A 20 69.60 60.44 66.46
C ASN A 20 68.92 59.06 66.35
N LYS A 21 68.93 58.26 67.43
CA LYS A 21 68.20 56.97 67.47
C LYS A 21 66.68 57.13 67.36
N TRP A 22 66.12 58.19 67.92
CA TRP A 22 64.68 58.49 67.78
C TRP A 22 64.34 59.02 66.40
N GLU A 23 65.21 59.83 65.80
CA GLU A 23 65.07 60.29 64.42
C GLU A 23 65.14 59.12 63.45
N GLU A 24 66.13 58.22 63.58
CA GLU A 24 66.26 57.01 62.74
C GLU A 24 65.00 56.13 62.81
N LYS A 25 64.46 55.89 64.02
CA LYS A 25 63.18 55.19 64.19
C LYS A 25 62.00 55.93 63.57
N GLY A 26 62.00 57.26 63.61
CA GLY A 26 61.01 58.09 62.94
C GLY A 26 61.05 57.88 61.43
N TRP A 27 62.25 57.94 60.83
CA TRP A 27 62.45 57.70 59.40
C TRP A 27 62.07 56.28 58.96
N GLU A 28 62.37 55.27 59.77
CA GLU A 28 61.96 53.88 59.51
C GLU A 28 60.44 53.72 59.55
N LEU A 29 59.78 54.31 60.55
CA LEU A 29 58.32 54.30 60.67
C LEU A 29 57.66 55.02 59.50
N ASP A 30 58.14 56.20 59.14
CA ASP A 30 57.62 56.97 58.01
C ASP A 30 57.78 56.20 56.68
N SER A 31 58.96 55.61 56.44
CA SER A 31 59.21 54.78 55.25
C SER A 31 58.28 53.56 55.18
N MET A 32 58.03 52.91 56.33
CA MET A 32 57.11 51.78 56.41
C MET A 32 55.65 52.21 56.18
N MET A 33 55.25 53.39 56.68
CA MET A 33 53.91 53.94 56.45
C MET A 33 53.69 54.31 54.99
N GLU A 34 54.66 54.96 54.33
CA GLU A 34 54.61 55.25 52.89
C GLU A 34 54.44 53.97 52.07
N HIS A 35 55.26 52.95 52.33
CA HIS A 35 55.16 51.68 51.60
C HIS A 35 53.80 50.99 51.81
N ASN A 36 53.26 51.02 53.04
CA ASN A 36 51.95 50.44 53.31
C ASN A 36 50.81 51.22 52.63
N LEU A 37 50.92 52.56 52.55
CA LEU A 37 49.96 53.40 51.83
C LEU A 37 49.96 53.11 50.33
N GLU A 38 51.14 53.05 49.69
CA GLU A 38 51.26 52.68 48.27
C GLU A 38 50.61 51.32 47.97
N LYS A 39 50.86 50.33 48.84
CA LYS A 39 50.25 49.01 48.72
C LYS A 39 48.74 49.04 48.89
N LEU A 40 48.24 49.86 49.81
CA LEU A 40 46.81 50.04 50.05
C LEU A 40 46.12 50.70 48.84
N GLU A 41 46.76 51.70 48.23
CA GLU A 41 46.29 52.36 47.01
C GLU A 41 46.22 51.37 45.84
N GLN A 42 47.23 50.53 45.67
CA GLN A 42 47.22 49.50 44.64
C GLN A 42 46.05 48.52 44.85
N LEU A 43 45.85 48.00 46.06
CA LEU A 43 44.74 47.10 46.38
C LEU A 43 43.38 47.77 46.17
N MET A 44 43.25 49.05 46.54
CA MET A 44 42.05 49.84 46.30
C MET A 44 41.73 49.90 44.80
N ILE A 45 42.72 50.17 43.95
CA ILE A 45 42.55 50.21 42.49
C ILE A 45 42.09 48.84 41.97
N GLU A 46 42.74 47.76 42.39
CA GLU A 46 42.39 46.39 41.97
C GLU A 46 40.96 46.01 42.38
N CYS A 47 40.57 46.29 43.64
CA CYS A 47 39.21 46.07 44.13
C CYS A 47 38.19 46.89 43.33
N ASN A 48 38.44 48.17 43.09
CA ASN A 48 37.56 49.04 42.32
C ASN A 48 37.39 48.55 40.87
N GLN A 49 38.45 48.04 40.24
CA GLN A 49 38.37 47.43 38.91
C GLN A 49 37.51 46.15 38.92
N ALA A 50 37.68 45.29 39.92
CA ALA A 50 36.87 44.08 40.07
C ALA A 50 35.38 44.43 40.27
N MET A 51 35.06 45.41 41.12
CA MET A 51 33.69 45.87 41.35
C MET A 51 33.04 46.42 40.07
N ARG A 52 33.80 47.15 39.23
CA ARG A 52 33.33 47.62 37.92
C ARG A 52 33.03 46.46 36.97
N ARG A 53 33.89 45.42 36.93
CA ARG A 53 33.65 44.22 36.11
C ARG A 53 32.39 43.47 36.54
N LEU A 54 32.14 43.42 37.84
CA LEU A 54 30.93 42.86 38.43
C LEU A 54 29.70 43.77 38.27
N LYS A 55 29.88 45.00 37.77
CA LYS A 55 28.83 46.02 37.63
C LYS A 55 28.08 46.29 38.95
N LEU A 56 28.80 46.17 40.07
CA LEU A 56 28.29 46.65 41.36
C LEU A 56 28.07 48.16 41.24
N GLY A 57 26.98 48.66 41.82
CA GLY A 57 26.50 50.03 41.63
C GLY A 57 27.63 51.07 41.72
N LYS A 58 27.54 52.14 40.93
CA LYS A 58 28.61 53.15 40.79
C LYS A 58 29.01 53.83 42.10
N GLU A 59 28.18 53.71 43.12
CA GLU A 59 28.32 54.27 44.46
C GLU A 59 29.21 53.39 45.38
N LEU A 60 29.52 52.15 44.97
CA LEU A 60 30.38 51.23 45.70
C LEU A 60 31.81 51.31 45.16
N HIS A 61 32.57 52.29 45.65
CA HIS A 61 33.99 52.42 45.38
C HIS A 61 34.79 52.65 46.67
N TYR A 62 35.93 52.00 46.81
CA TYR A 62 36.87 52.37 47.85
C TYR A 62 37.53 53.71 47.49
N GLN A 63 37.63 54.60 48.46
CA GLN A 63 38.32 55.87 48.37
C GLN A 63 39.15 56.06 49.63
N LEU A 64 40.48 56.10 49.47
CA LEU A 64 41.38 56.23 50.60
C LEU A 64 41.41 57.66 51.15
N GLU A 65 41.04 57.82 52.41
CA GLU A 65 41.15 59.10 53.12
C GLU A 65 42.27 59.06 54.17
N ALA A 66 43.33 59.84 53.93
CA ALA A 66 44.53 59.87 54.76
C ALA A 66 44.30 60.37 56.20
N LYS A 67 43.15 61.00 56.47
CA LYS A 67 42.77 61.55 57.79
C LYS A 67 41.75 60.70 58.55
N GLY A 68 41.35 59.56 57.99
CA GLY A 68 40.37 58.68 58.63
C GLY A 68 40.91 58.07 59.92
N SER A 69 40.07 58.03 60.96
CA SER A 69 40.39 57.41 62.25
C SER A 69 39.77 56.02 62.41
N SER A 70 38.82 55.67 61.54
CA SER A 70 38.18 54.35 61.47
C SER A 70 38.34 53.70 60.10
N LEU A 71 38.16 52.38 60.02
CA LEU A 71 38.27 51.62 58.78
C LEU A 71 37.29 52.10 57.69
N GLU A 72 36.08 52.49 58.08
CA GLU A 72 35.05 53.01 57.16
C GLU A 72 35.42 54.40 56.64
N GLU A 73 35.97 55.26 57.50
CA GLU A 73 36.47 56.58 57.09
C GLU A 73 37.68 56.45 56.17
N VAL A 74 38.61 55.54 56.48
CA VAL A 74 39.82 55.32 55.67
C VAL A 74 39.48 54.71 54.31
N LEU A 75 38.52 53.79 54.22
CA LEU A 75 38.18 53.11 52.97
C LEU A 75 37.03 53.76 52.19
N GLY A 76 36.27 54.67 52.80
CA GLY A 76 35.12 55.36 52.23
C GLY A 76 33.84 54.51 52.08
N VAL A 77 33.95 53.17 52.19
CA VAL A 77 32.81 52.23 52.10
C VAL A 77 33.01 51.10 53.11
N ASP A 78 31.96 50.79 53.87
CA ASP A 78 31.99 49.65 54.79
C ASP A 78 31.86 48.32 54.06
N TYR A 79 32.84 47.45 54.27
CA TYR A 79 32.82 46.09 53.74
C TYR A 79 31.66 45.27 54.32
N LYS A 80 31.40 45.36 55.64
CA LYS A 80 30.52 44.41 56.33
C LYS A 80 29.04 44.69 56.06
N SER A 81 28.64 45.95 56.08
CA SER A 81 27.25 46.39 55.98
C SER A 81 26.84 46.78 54.57
N ILE A 82 27.77 47.14 53.69
CA ILE A 82 27.45 47.61 52.34
C ILE A 82 27.95 46.63 51.27
N LEU A 83 29.25 46.41 51.15
CA LEU A 83 29.81 45.66 50.02
C LEU A 83 29.47 44.16 50.09
N LYS A 84 29.58 43.54 51.27
CA LYS A 84 29.30 42.11 51.45
C LYS A 84 27.83 41.77 51.15
N PRO A 85 26.82 42.51 51.63
CA PRO A 85 25.43 42.30 51.23
C PRO A 85 25.18 42.52 49.74
N ALA A 86 25.80 43.53 49.11
CA ALA A 86 25.67 43.77 47.68
C ALA A 86 26.21 42.60 46.84
N LEU A 87 27.36 42.03 47.23
CA LEU A 87 27.92 40.83 46.60
C LEU A 87 27.01 39.60 46.75
N ALA A 88 26.47 39.38 47.95
CA ALA A 88 25.53 38.27 48.20
C ALA A 88 24.24 38.42 47.38
N SER A 89 23.72 39.64 47.26
CA SER A 89 22.55 39.93 46.41
C SER A 89 22.82 39.64 44.93
N LEU A 90 23.99 40.05 44.42
CA LEU A 90 24.39 39.77 43.04
C LEU A 90 24.52 38.27 42.78
N GLU A 91 25.10 37.52 43.73
CA GLU A 91 25.21 36.07 43.64
C GLU A 91 23.84 35.39 43.52
N GLU A 92 22.88 35.79 44.35
CA GLU A 92 21.51 35.25 44.32
C GLU A 92 20.77 35.64 43.04
N GLU A 93 20.94 36.87 42.55
CA GLU A 93 20.38 37.30 41.26
C GLU A 93 20.93 36.46 40.09
N ILE A 94 22.24 36.21 40.07
CA ILE A 94 22.89 35.37 39.06
C ILE A 94 22.37 33.93 39.14
N LYS A 95 22.27 33.35 40.35
CA LYS A 95 21.69 32.00 40.55
C LYS A 95 20.25 31.94 40.05
N LYS A 96 19.42 32.93 40.39
CA LYS A 96 18.03 32.99 39.95
C LYS A 96 17.93 33.11 38.44
N SER A 97 18.63 34.07 37.83
CA SER A 97 18.62 34.27 36.37
C SER A 97 19.17 33.06 35.61
N SER A 98 20.21 32.40 36.13
CA SER A 98 20.74 31.18 35.52
C SER A 98 19.77 30.00 35.63
N MET A 99 19.09 29.84 36.77
CA MET A 99 18.06 28.82 36.95
C MET A 99 16.88 29.02 36.00
N GLU A 100 16.36 30.25 35.90
CA GLU A 100 15.29 30.60 34.96
C GLU A 100 15.68 30.27 33.51
N LYS A 101 16.93 30.55 33.11
CA LYS A 101 17.45 30.18 31.78
C LYS A 101 17.53 28.66 31.59
N ILE A 102 17.95 27.92 32.61
CA ILE A 102 18.02 26.45 32.55
C ILE A 102 16.62 25.85 32.42
N GLU A 103 15.65 26.31 33.21
CA GLU A 103 14.26 25.85 33.13
C GLU A 103 13.63 26.16 31.76
N ALA A 104 13.92 27.34 31.20
CA ALA A 104 13.50 27.69 29.85
C ALA A 104 14.12 26.77 28.79
N LEU A 105 15.42 26.44 28.92
CA LEU A 105 16.10 25.50 28.03
C LEU A 105 15.53 24.09 28.13
N ILE A 106 15.23 23.61 29.35
CA ILE A 106 14.57 22.31 29.57
C ILE A 106 13.21 22.28 28.88
N SER A 107 12.41 23.34 29.05
CA SER A 107 11.08 23.46 28.42
C SER A 107 11.18 23.45 26.89
N LEU A 108 12.15 24.19 26.33
CA LEU A 108 12.41 24.18 24.89
C LEU A 108 12.88 22.80 24.39
N GLN A 109 13.69 22.10 25.16
CA GLN A 109 14.16 20.75 24.83
C GLN A 109 13.00 19.75 24.80
N GLN A 110 12.11 19.77 25.80
CA GLN A 110 10.91 18.92 25.83
C GLN A 110 10.01 19.20 24.61
N LEU A 111 9.75 20.47 24.33
CA LEU A 111 8.97 20.89 23.17
C LEU A 111 9.61 20.46 21.84
N SER A 112 10.94 20.47 21.75
CA SER A 112 11.70 19.99 20.59
C SER A 112 11.54 18.49 20.37
N VAL A 113 11.63 17.69 21.45
CA VAL A 113 11.40 16.24 21.41
C VAL A 113 9.97 15.93 20.95
N ASP A 114 8.96 16.59 21.52
CA ASP A 114 7.55 16.41 21.13
C ASP A 114 7.27 16.78 19.68
N ARG A 115 7.95 17.80 19.15
CA ARG A 115 7.85 18.16 17.72
C ARG A 115 8.50 17.10 16.85
N THR A 116 9.65 16.57 17.26
CA THR A 116 10.38 15.52 16.53
C THR A 116 9.55 14.24 16.42
N THR A 117 8.92 13.80 17.51
CA THR A 117 8.05 12.61 17.49
C THR A 117 6.83 12.80 16.58
N LYS A 118 6.21 14.00 16.60
CA LYS A 118 5.13 14.35 15.66
C LYS A 118 5.60 14.35 14.21
N ILE A 119 6.78 14.87 13.91
CA ILE A 119 7.36 14.84 12.56
C ILE A 119 7.56 13.40 12.10
N GLU A 120 8.14 12.54 12.94
CA GLU A 120 8.38 11.13 12.58
C GLU A 120 7.06 10.38 12.33
N SER A 121 6.04 10.62 13.16
CA SER A 121 4.70 10.04 12.93
C SER A 121 4.10 10.45 11.59
N LYS A 122 4.23 11.72 11.19
CA LYS A 122 3.76 12.23 9.89
C LYS A 122 4.55 11.64 8.73
N LYS A 123 5.86 11.49 8.90
CA LYS A 123 6.73 10.87 7.90
C LYS A 123 6.34 9.41 7.65
N ASN A 124 6.06 8.65 8.70
CA ASN A 124 5.57 7.27 8.58
C ASN A 124 4.22 7.20 7.84
N HIS A 125 3.31 8.13 8.15
CA HIS A 125 2.04 8.23 7.44
C HIS A 125 2.22 8.56 5.95
N LEU A 126 3.12 9.48 5.62
CA LEU A 126 3.46 9.80 4.23
C LEU A 126 4.03 8.60 3.48
N THR A 127 4.91 7.82 4.10
CA THR A 127 5.44 6.57 3.51
C THR A 127 4.32 5.57 3.22
N SER A 128 3.35 5.41 4.14
CA SER A 128 2.19 4.54 3.93
C SER A 128 1.29 5.04 2.80
N LEU A 129 1.08 6.35 2.69
CA LEU A 129 0.31 6.94 1.59
C LEU A 129 1.02 6.76 0.26
N GLN A 130 2.35 6.92 0.21
CA GLN A 130 3.13 6.70 -1.00
C GLN A 130 3.00 5.24 -1.48
N ALA A 131 3.13 4.27 -0.59
CA ALA A 131 2.95 2.86 -0.95
C ALA A 131 1.55 2.58 -1.52
N HIS A 132 0.52 3.25 -1.01
CA HIS A 132 -0.84 3.12 -1.54
C HIS A 132 -1.00 3.81 -2.91
N ILE A 133 -0.36 4.97 -3.11
CA ILE A 133 -0.31 5.62 -4.41
C ILE A 133 0.35 4.69 -5.43
N ASP A 134 1.52 4.12 -5.11
CA ASP A 134 2.24 3.20 -5.99
C ASP A 134 1.41 1.95 -6.34
N GLU A 135 0.64 1.42 -5.37
CA GLU A 135 -0.29 0.32 -5.60
C GLU A 135 -1.40 0.70 -6.59
N VAL A 136 -2.03 1.86 -6.40
CA VAL A 136 -3.11 2.36 -7.26
C VAL A 136 -2.58 2.70 -8.65
N GLU A 137 -1.42 3.33 -8.74
CA GLU A 137 -0.75 3.67 -10.00
C GLU A 137 -0.38 2.42 -10.81
N GLY A 138 -0.13 1.27 -10.17
CA GLY A 138 0.13 0.01 -10.87
C GLY A 138 -1.13 -0.78 -11.29
N GLN A 139 -2.33 -0.38 -10.86
CA GLN A 139 -3.57 -1.05 -11.24
C GLN A 139 -3.92 -0.89 -12.74
N PRO A 140 -3.81 0.31 -13.34
CA PRO A 140 -4.06 0.52 -14.77
C PRO A 140 -3.28 -0.42 -15.68
N GLU A 141 -1.96 -0.61 -15.49
CA GLU A 141 -1.15 -1.49 -16.32
C GLU A 141 -1.58 -2.95 -16.16
N ARG A 142 -1.95 -3.35 -14.93
CA ARG A 142 -2.47 -4.70 -14.65
C ARG A 142 -3.81 -4.94 -15.32
N ILE A 143 -4.71 -3.96 -15.30
CA ILE A 143 -6.00 -4.02 -15.98
C ILE A 143 -5.77 -4.06 -17.50
N GLN A 144 -4.95 -3.17 -18.04
CA GLN A 144 -4.63 -3.11 -19.47
C GLN A 144 -4.09 -4.45 -19.97
N ARG A 145 -3.17 -5.08 -19.24
CA ARG A 145 -2.61 -6.40 -19.59
C ARG A 145 -3.70 -7.48 -19.63
N LYS A 146 -4.57 -7.53 -18.62
CA LYS A 146 -5.70 -8.47 -18.57
C LYS A 146 -6.69 -8.22 -19.71
N THR A 147 -7.00 -6.97 -20.00
CA THR A 147 -7.91 -6.61 -21.11
C THR A 147 -7.33 -7.05 -22.45
N LEU A 148 -6.04 -6.84 -22.69
CA LEU A 148 -5.38 -7.31 -23.91
C LEU A 148 -5.40 -8.84 -24.02
N GLU A 149 -5.13 -9.55 -22.92
CA GLU A 149 -5.18 -11.01 -22.87
C GLU A 149 -6.59 -11.55 -23.18
N ILE A 150 -7.62 -10.99 -22.53
CA ILE A 150 -9.02 -11.36 -22.79
C ILE A 150 -9.40 -11.05 -24.23
N THR A 151 -9.04 -9.88 -24.74
CA THR A 151 -9.35 -9.48 -26.12
C THR A 151 -8.72 -10.44 -27.13
N SER A 152 -7.44 -10.79 -26.94
CA SER A 152 -6.72 -11.74 -27.78
C SER A 152 -7.36 -13.13 -27.76
N ARG A 153 -7.70 -13.63 -26.56
CA ARG A 153 -8.36 -14.93 -26.40
C ARG A 153 -9.75 -14.94 -27.05
N CYS A 154 -10.57 -13.91 -26.82
CA CYS A 154 -11.89 -13.83 -27.45
C CYS A 154 -11.77 -13.76 -28.98
N ALA A 155 -10.79 -13.04 -29.51
CA ALA A 155 -10.55 -12.97 -30.95
C ALA A 155 -10.15 -14.35 -31.53
N SER A 156 -9.29 -15.11 -30.85
CA SER A 156 -8.92 -16.45 -31.31
C SER A 156 -10.06 -17.47 -31.18
N GLU A 157 -10.82 -17.43 -30.08
CA GLU A 157 -12.01 -18.27 -29.89
C GLU A 157 -13.09 -17.98 -30.95
N ALA A 158 -13.36 -16.70 -31.24
CA ALA A 158 -14.31 -16.30 -32.29
C ALA A 158 -13.86 -16.78 -33.67
N LYS A 159 -12.56 -16.67 -33.99
CA LYS A 159 -12.01 -17.17 -35.24
C LYS A 159 -12.19 -18.69 -35.36
N ASN A 160 -11.81 -19.44 -34.32
CA ASN A 160 -11.96 -20.90 -34.31
C ASN A 160 -13.43 -21.33 -34.46
N MET A 161 -14.35 -20.61 -33.81
CA MET A 161 -15.77 -20.90 -33.93
C MET A 161 -16.30 -20.63 -35.34
N ALA A 162 -15.88 -19.53 -35.98
CA ALA A 162 -16.24 -19.23 -37.37
C ALA A 162 -15.73 -20.32 -38.33
N GLU A 163 -14.48 -20.74 -38.18
CA GLU A 163 -13.88 -21.83 -38.97
C GLU A 163 -14.64 -23.16 -38.77
N ASN A 164 -15.01 -23.49 -37.54
CA ASN A 164 -15.79 -24.69 -37.23
C ASN A 164 -17.20 -24.65 -37.83
N ILE A 165 -17.89 -23.49 -37.76
CA ILE A 165 -19.22 -23.31 -38.34
C ILE A 165 -19.15 -23.46 -39.87
N GLU A 166 -18.13 -22.89 -40.50
CA GLU A 166 -17.92 -23.02 -41.95
C GLU A 166 -17.70 -24.48 -42.35
N ALA A 167 -16.82 -25.19 -41.64
CA ALA A 167 -16.54 -26.61 -41.88
C ALA A 167 -17.79 -27.49 -41.68
N GLU A 168 -18.55 -27.25 -40.61
CA GLU A 168 -19.78 -28.00 -40.32
C GLU A 168 -20.88 -27.68 -41.34
N GLY A 169 -20.98 -26.43 -41.81
CA GLY A 169 -21.87 -26.03 -42.89
C GLY A 169 -21.57 -26.78 -44.19
N GLN A 170 -20.30 -26.87 -44.58
CA GLN A 170 -19.87 -27.66 -45.74
C GLN A 170 -20.20 -29.16 -45.56
N ARG A 171 -20.04 -29.69 -44.35
CA ARG A 171 -20.38 -31.08 -44.03
C ARG A 171 -21.87 -31.36 -44.16
N ILE A 172 -22.72 -30.46 -43.67
CA ILE A 172 -24.18 -30.57 -43.79
C ILE A 172 -24.59 -30.52 -45.27
N GLU A 173 -24.05 -29.58 -46.06
CA GLU A 173 -24.36 -29.47 -47.48
C GLU A 173 -24.00 -30.76 -48.25
N LEU A 174 -22.87 -31.39 -47.91
CA LEU A 174 -22.49 -32.69 -48.48
C LEU A 174 -23.51 -33.78 -48.13
N VAL A 175 -23.87 -33.90 -46.84
CA VAL A 175 -24.84 -34.90 -46.37
C VAL A 175 -26.22 -34.69 -47.01
N GLU A 176 -26.66 -33.44 -47.18
CA GLU A 176 -27.92 -33.11 -47.87
C GLU A 176 -27.89 -33.56 -49.34
N LYS A 177 -26.78 -33.34 -50.05
CA LYS A 177 -26.60 -33.82 -51.44
C LYS A 177 -26.63 -35.34 -51.51
N GLU A 178 -25.94 -36.03 -50.60
CA GLU A 178 -25.94 -37.50 -50.52
C GLU A 178 -27.33 -38.06 -50.22
N ALA A 179 -28.04 -37.47 -49.25
CA ALA A 179 -29.41 -37.86 -48.91
C ALA A 179 -30.38 -37.63 -50.07
N SER A 180 -30.28 -36.50 -50.79
CA SER A 180 -31.09 -36.23 -51.98
C SER A 180 -30.81 -37.24 -53.10
N ALA A 181 -29.54 -37.55 -53.37
CA ALA A 181 -29.16 -38.55 -54.36
C ALA A 181 -29.71 -39.94 -54.01
N PHE A 182 -29.62 -40.33 -52.73
CA PHE A 182 -30.16 -41.59 -52.23
C PHE A 182 -31.69 -41.66 -52.36
N LEU A 183 -32.40 -40.60 -51.98
CA LEU A 183 -33.86 -40.52 -52.10
C LEU A 183 -34.29 -40.62 -53.57
N ASN A 184 -33.61 -39.92 -54.48
CA ASN A 184 -33.88 -40.00 -55.91
C ASN A 184 -33.66 -41.42 -56.45
N ALA A 185 -32.58 -42.09 -56.03
CA ALA A 185 -32.29 -43.47 -56.42
C ALA A 185 -33.36 -44.45 -55.90
N LEU A 186 -33.81 -44.29 -54.65
CA LEU A 186 -34.90 -45.10 -54.09
C LEU A 186 -36.23 -44.87 -54.80
N ASN A 187 -36.57 -43.63 -55.11
CA ASN A 187 -37.80 -43.30 -55.85
C ASN A 187 -37.79 -43.92 -57.25
N ALA A 188 -36.66 -43.83 -57.97
CA ALA A 188 -36.51 -44.46 -59.28
C ALA A 188 -36.70 -45.99 -59.20
N LYS A 189 -36.07 -46.62 -58.20
CA LYS A 189 -36.20 -48.06 -57.96
C LYS A 189 -37.62 -48.46 -57.58
N LEU A 190 -38.31 -47.65 -56.77
CA LEU A 190 -39.71 -47.88 -56.40
C LEU A 190 -40.62 -47.82 -57.62
N GLN A 191 -40.45 -46.81 -58.48
CA GLN A 191 -41.22 -46.69 -59.73
C GLN A 191 -41.00 -47.90 -60.64
N GLU A 192 -39.75 -48.37 -60.79
CA GLU A 192 -39.43 -49.57 -61.56
C GLU A 192 -40.17 -50.81 -61.02
N VAL A 193 -40.10 -51.03 -59.70
CA VAL A 193 -40.77 -52.15 -59.03
C VAL A 193 -42.29 -52.06 -59.18
N THR A 194 -42.87 -50.87 -59.03
CA THR A 194 -44.31 -50.65 -59.22
C THR A 194 -44.75 -50.99 -60.66
N ILE A 195 -44.05 -50.47 -61.68
CA ILE A 195 -44.35 -50.76 -63.09
C ILE A 195 -44.24 -52.27 -63.39
N GLN A 196 -43.19 -52.91 -62.89
CA GLN A 196 -42.98 -54.34 -63.09
C GLN A 196 -44.08 -55.17 -62.41
N SER A 197 -44.43 -54.84 -61.17
CA SER A 197 -45.52 -55.51 -60.44
C SER A 197 -46.88 -55.32 -61.12
N GLU A 198 -47.20 -54.11 -61.59
CA GLU A 198 -48.43 -53.85 -62.34
C GLU A 198 -48.51 -54.69 -63.62
N LYS A 199 -47.40 -54.80 -64.35
CA LYS A 199 -47.31 -55.65 -65.54
C LYS A 199 -47.55 -57.13 -65.21
N GLU A 200 -46.90 -57.65 -64.17
CA GLU A 200 -47.06 -59.03 -63.71
C GLU A 200 -48.51 -59.32 -63.30
N VAL A 201 -49.16 -58.40 -62.58
CA VAL A 201 -50.57 -58.52 -62.19
C VAL A 201 -51.47 -58.52 -63.43
N GLN A 202 -51.23 -57.64 -64.42
CA GLN A 202 -51.98 -57.62 -65.66
C GLN A 202 -51.83 -58.92 -66.46
N ASP A 203 -50.62 -59.46 -66.57
CA ASP A 203 -50.35 -60.72 -67.27
C ASP A 203 -51.03 -61.91 -66.57
N CYS A 204 -50.97 -61.96 -65.23
CA CYS A 204 -51.69 -62.95 -64.42
C CYS A 204 -53.21 -62.85 -64.63
N ALA A 205 -53.77 -61.64 -64.61
CA ALA A 205 -55.19 -61.42 -64.88
C ALA A 205 -55.59 -61.89 -66.27
N ARG A 206 -54.79 -61.60 -67.32
CA ARG A 206 -55.02 -62.09 -68.70
C ARG A 206 -55.03 -63.62 -68.76
N GLN A 207 -54.08 -64.27 -68.11
CA GLN A 207 -54.01 -65.74 -68.05
C GLN A 207 -55.23 -66.32 -67.32
N LEU A 208 -55.66 -65.69 -66.22
CA LEU A 208 -56.86 -66.10 -65.49
C LEU A 208 -58.13 -65.97 -66.36
N PHE A 209 -58.28 -64.87 -67.09
CA PHE A 209 -59.41 -64.71 -68.02
C PHE A 209 -59.40 -65.78 -69.12
N ALA A 210 -58.25 -66.06 -69.74
CA ALA A 210 -58.14 -67.10 -70.77
C ALA A 210 -58.49 -68.50 -70.24
N THR A 211 -58.06 -68.83 -69.02
CA THR A 211 -58.39 -70.12 -68.39
C THR A 211 -59.88 -70.20 -68.04
N LEU A 212 -60.47 -69.14 -67.47
CA LEU A 212 -61.92 -69.04 -67.24
C LEU A 212 -62.74 -69.22 -68.52
N ASP A 213 -62.35 -68.57 -69.62
CA ASP A 213 -62.99 -68.73 -70.92
C ASP A 213 -62.94 -70.18 -71.42
N SER A 214 -61.78 -70.84 -71.30
CA SER A 214 -61.62 -72.24 -71.68
C SER A 214 -62.45 -73.20 -70.80
N LEU A 215 -62.52 -72.94 -69.49
CA LEU A 215 -63.34 -73.68 -68.54
C LEU A 215 -64.82 -73.50 -68.83
N SER A 216 -65.25 -72.28 -69.18
CA SER A 216 -66.63 -72.00 -69.58
C SER A 216 -67.01 -72.78 -70.83
N LYS A 217 -66.17 -72.75 -71.87
CA LYS A 217 -66.36 -73.54 -73.10
C LYS A 217 -66.42 -75.04 -72.83
N TYR A 218 -65.54 -75.55 -71.97
CA TYR A 218 -65.54 -76.96 -71.57
C TYR A 218 -66.80 -77.33 -70.79
N LYS A 219 -67.24 -76.47 -69.85
CA LYS A 219 -68.50 -76.63 -69.11
C LYS A 219 -69.70 -76.68 -70.04
N GLU A 220 -69.77 -75.80 -71.04
CA GLU A 220 -70.82 -75.82 -72.08
C GLU A 220 -70.79 -77.11 -72.90
N TYR A 221 -69.62 -77.57 -73.36
CA TYR A 221 -69.46 -78.85 -74.05
C TYR A 221 -69.95 -80.04 -73.21
N VAL A 222 -69.56 -80.10 -71.93
CA VAL A 222 -69.99 -81.16 -71.01
C VAL A 222 -71.49 -81.09 -70.77
N ALA A 223 -72.07 -79.91 -70.58
CA ALA A 223 -73.51 -79.74 -70.40
C ALA A 223 -74.30 -80.21 -71.64
N LEU A 224 -73.85 -79.85 -72.85
CA LEU A 224 -74.43 -80.30 -74.11
C LEU A 224 -74.33 -81.83 -74.25
N LYS A 225 -73.15 -82.40 -73.99
CA LYS A 225 -72.92 -83.85 -74.05
C LYS A 225 -73.75 -84.61 -73.03
N ALA A 226 -73.87 -84.10 -71.81
CA ALA A 226 -74.71 -84.66 -70.76
C ALA A 226 -76.21 -84.60 -71.15
N ALA A 227 -76.66 -83.52 -71.77
CA ALA A 227 -78.02 -83.41 -72.30
C ALA A 227 -78.28 -84.44 -73.42
N VAL A 228 -77.34 -84.60 -74.36
CA VAL A 228 -77.40 -85.64 -75.42
C VAL A 228 -77.45 -87.04 -74.81
N MET A 229 -76.57 -87.35 -73.86
CA MET A 229 -76.57 -88.65 -73.17
C MET A 229 -77.86 -88.88 -72.38
N ARG A 230 -78.37 -87.87 -71.68
CA ARG A 230 -79.64 -87.95 -70.94
C ARG A 230 -80.82 -88.21 -71.87
N ASN A 231 -80.87 -87.53 -73.03
CA ASN A 231 -81.88 -87.75 -74.05
C ASN A 231 -81.78 -89.17 -74.62
N GLY A 232 -80.56 -89.62 -74.96
CA GLY A 232 -80.32 -91.00 -75.40
C GLY A 232 -80.73 -92.04 -74.34
N LEU A 233 -80.47 -91.79 -73.06
CA LEU A 233 -80.85 -92.69 -71.97
C LEU A 233 -82.37 -92.69 -71.73
N LEU A 234 -83.04 -91.54 -71.88
CA LEU A 234 -84.50 -91.44 -71.90
C LEU A 234 -85.11 -92.22 -73.08
N GLU A 235 -84.50 -92.15 -74.26
CA GLU A 235 -84.91 -92.94 -75.44
C GLU A 235 -84.71 -94.44 -75.20
N THR A 236 -83.57 -94.88 -74.66
CA THR A 236 -83.33 -96.30 -74.33
C THR A 236 -84.25 -96.80 -73.21
N ALA A 237 -84.50 -95.97 -72.19
CA ALA A 237 -85.46 -96.30 -71.14
C ALA A 237 -86.89 -96.39 -71.71
N SER A 238 -87.25 -95.52 -72.67
CA SER A 238 -88.52 -95.57 -73.38
C SER A 238 -88.64 -96.83 -74.25
N THR A 239 -87.60 -97.22 -74.99
CA THR A 239 -87.61 -98.47 -75.78
C THR A 239 -87.67 -99.71 -74.89
N ILE A 240 -86.93 -99.76 -73.77
CA ILE A 240 -87.02 -100.86 -72.79
C ILE A 240 -88.39 -100.90 -72.10
N ALA A 241 -88.98 -99.74 -71.76
CA ALA A 241 -90.31 -99.68 -71.19
C ALA A 241 -91.38 -100.13 -72.19
N ASN A 242 -91.22 -99.79 -73.48
CA ASN A 242 -92.10 -100.26 -74.55
C ASN A 242 -91.94 -101.77 -74.82
N LEU A 243 -90.72 -102.32 -74.70
CA LEU A 243 -90.46 -103.76 -74.76
C LEU A 243 -91.08 -104.52 -73.57
N HIS A 244 -91.08 -103.95 -72.37
CA HIS A 244 -91.72 -104.57 -71.20
C HIS A 244 -93.25 -104.43 -71.17
N LYS A 245 -93.83 -103.47 -71.91
CA LYS A 245 -95.29 -103.37 -72.12
C LYS A 245 -95.86 -104.35 -73.15
N GLY A 246 -95.01 -105.19 -73.77
CA GLY A 246 -95.39 -106.21 -74.75
C GLY A 246 -95.44 -107.65 -74.23
N VAL A 247 -95.39 -107.87 -72.91
CA VAL A 247 -95.70 -109.18 -72.30
C VAL A 247 -97.12 -109.12 -71.71
N SER A 248 -98.10 -109.30 -72.60
CA SER A 248 -99.50 -109.69 -72.36
C SER A 248 -100.16 -110.00 -73.69
#